data_AF-A0A7J7IZL4-F1
#
_entry.id   AF-A0A7J7IZL4-F1
#
_cell.length_a   1.000
_cell.length_b   1.000
_cell.length_c   1.000
_cell.angle_alpha   90.00
_cell.angle_beta   90.00
_cell.angle_gamma   90.00
#
_symmetry.space_group_name_H-M   'P 1'
#
loop_
_entity.id
_entity.type
_entity.pdbx_description
1 polymer ?
#
loop_
_entity_poly.entity_id
_entity_poly.type
_entity_poly.pdbx_seq_one_letter_code
_entity_poly.pdbx_strand_id
1 'polypeptide(L)'
;MWLAFISDQSVQHEGFNISYQYAPCGGVIRGDNGVITSPNYPQPYDHDMGCAWEIIADEGLQIELTVNNFDLEESSKCAYDYLALYNGDSHTSPQ
;
A
#
# COMPACT_ATOMS: atom_id res chain seq x y z
N MET A 1 -12.99 11.56 5.81
CA MET A 1 -12.31 10.90 6.94
C MET A 1 -12.89 11.46 8.24
N TRP A 2 -13.28 10.63 9.19
CA TRP A 2 -13.62 11.06 10.55
C TRP A 2 -12.81 10.19 11.52
N LEU A 3 -12.10 10.82 12.45
CA LEU A 3 -11.16 10.17 13.36
C LEU A 3 -11.45 10.69 14.78
N ALA A 4 -11.71 9.78 15.71
CA ALA A 4 -11.98 10.12 17.10
C ALA A 4 -11.15 9.25 18.03
N PHE A 5 -10.41 9.91 18.91
CA PHE A 5 -9.77 9.29 20.05
C PHE A 5 -10.56 9.65 21.32
N ILE A 6 -10.98 8.64 22.06
CA ILE A 6 -11.73 8.81 23.32
C ILE A 6 -10.97 8.03 24.39
N SER A 7 -10.55 8.72 25.44
CA SER A 7 -9.90 8.15 26.62
C SER A 7 -10.74 8.34 27.88
N ASP A 8 -10.39 7.62 28.95
CA ASP A 8 -10.99 7.80 30.27
C ASP A 8 -10.08 8.65 31.20
N GLN A 9 -10.40 8.67 32.50
CA GLN A 9 -9.72 9.52 33.49
C GLN A 9 -8.45 8.88 34.08
N SER A 10 -8.05 7.67 33.67
CA SER A 10 -7.00 6.89 34.32
C SER A 10 -5.89 6.52 33.33
N VAL A 11 -4.62 6.68 33.74
CA VAL A 11 -3.41 6.33 32.97
C VAL A 11 -3.28 7.07 31.62
N GLN A 12 -2.14 7.73 31.38
CA GLN A 12 -1.87 8.42 30.11
C GLN A 12 -0.50 8.03 29.54
N HIS A 13 -0.41 8.02 28.21
CA HIS A 13 0.81 7.77 27.43
C HIS A 13 1.02 8.87 26.38
N GLU A 14 2.08 8.79 25.57
CA GLU A 14 2.40 9.81 24.56
C GLU A 14 1.28 10.06 23.53
N GLY A 15 0.34 9.13 23.39
CA GLY A 15 -0.75 9.24 22.42
C GLY A 15 -0.31 8.73 21.05
N PHE A 16 -0.72 9.43 19.98
CA PHE A 16 -0.37 9.07 18.61
C PHE A 16 0.03 10.31 17.81
N ASN A 17 0.91 10.09 16.84
CA ASN A 17 1.18 11.05 15.78
C ASN A 17 0.70 10.43 14.46
N ILE A 18 -0.17 11.14 13.75
CA ILE A 18 -0.71 10.70 12.46
C ILE A 18 -0.35 11.72 11.40
N SER A 19 0.32 11.26 10.35
CA SER A 19 0.40 11.92 9.06
C SER A 19 -0.52 11.20 8.08
N TYR A 20 -1.18 11.95 7.20
CA TYR A 20 -1.94 11.37 6.10
C TYR A 20 -1.66 12.16 4.82
N GLN A 21 -1.66 11.46 3.70
CA GLN A 21 -1.61 12.04 2.37
C GLN A 21 -2.72 11.40 1.54
N TYR A 22 -3.47 12.21 0.81
CA TYR A 22 -4.43 11.67 -0.15
C TYR A 22 -3.66 11.14 -1.36
N ALA A 23 -3.76 9.83 -1.62
CA ALA A 23 -3.28 9.21 -2.83
C ALA A 23 -4.48 8.86 -3.73
N PRO A 24 -4.39 9.06 -5.06
CA PRO A 24 -5.46 8.69 -6.00
C PRO A 24 -5.59 7.16 -6.20
N CYS A 25 -4.82 6.37 -5.46
CA CYS A 25 -4.61 4.93 -5.62
C CYS A 25 -4.48 4.24 -4.26
N GLY A 26 -4.52 2.91 -4.31
CA GLY A 26 -4.39 2.04 -3.15
C GLY A 26 -5.74 1.51 -2.65
N GLY A 27 -5.70 0.87 -1.49
CA GLY A 27 -6.87 0.30 -0.83
C GLY A 27 -6.74 -1.19 -0.57
N VAL A 28 -7.89 -1.85 -0.32
CA VAL A 28 -7.94 -3.27 0.01
C VAL A 28 -8.63 -4.03 -1.12
N ILE A 29 -7.96 -5.07 -1.62
CA ILE A 29 -8.47 -5.95 -2.67
C ILE A 29 -8.84 -7.30 -2.04
N ARG A 30 -10.05 -7.75 -2.33
CA ARG A 30 -10.60 -9.03 -1.90
C ARG A 30 -11.19 -9.77 -3.09
N GLY A 31 -11.23 -11.09 -3.00
CA GLY A 31 -11.80 -11.98 -4.01
C GLY A 31 -10.74 -12.79 -4.74
N ASP A 32 -11.19 -13.65 -5.66
CA ASP A 32 -10.36 -14.68 -6.29
C ASP A 32 -9.40 -14.13 -7.37
N ASN A 33 -9.64 -12.92 -7.85
CA ASN A 33 -8.81 -12.24 -8.84
C ASN A 33 -9.00 -10.71 -8.77
N GLY A 34 -8.03 -10.00 -9.34
CA GLY A 34 -8.07 -8.55 -9.47
C GLY A 34 -6.97 -8.04 -10.39
N VAL A 35 -7.08 -6.76 -10.77
CA VAL A 35 -6.06 -6.07 -11.57
C VAL A 35 -5.68 -4.79 -10.84
N ILE A 36 -4.38 -4.59 -10.65
CA ILE A 36 -3.81 -3.35 -10.12
C ILE A 36 -3.10 -2.65 -11.28
N THR A 37 -3.36 -1.35 -11.42
CA THR A 37 -2.64 -0.49 -12.36
C THR A 37 -2.09 0.72 -11.63
N SER A 38 -0.98 1.27 -12.13
CA SER A 38 -0.57 2.61 -11.73
C SER A 38 -1.67 3.63 -12.08
N PRO A 39 -1.77 4.74 -11.33
CA PRO A 39 -2.55 5.89 -11.75
C PRO A 39 -2.23 6.26 -13.20
N ASN A 40 -3.25 6.65 -13.94
CA ASN A 40 -3.17 7.10 -15.34
C ASN A 40 -2.81 6.02 -16.37
N TYR A 41 -2.49 4.78 -15.99
CA TYR A 41 -2.19 3.71 -16.94
C TYR A 41 -3.23 3.66 -18.08
N PRO A 42 -2.83 3.65 -19.37
CA PRO A 42 -1.47 3.40 -19.88
C PRO A 42 -0.56 4.64 -20.02
N GLN A 43 -0.99 5.82 -19.56
CA GLN A 43 -0.13 7.01 -19.51
C GLN A 43 0.85 6.94 -18.33
N PRO A 44 1.92 7.76 -18.34
CA PRO A 44 2.86 7.85 -17.22
C PRO A 44 2.16 8.21 -15.90
N TYR A 45 2.70 7.66 -14.81
CA TYR A 45 2.27 7.96 -13.47
C TYR A 45 2.78 9.35 -13.03
N ASP A 46 2.10 9.98 -12.06
CA ASP A 46 2.51 11.29 -11.55
C ASP A 46 3.70 11.15 -10.58
N HIS A 47 4.44 12.25 -10.39
CA HIS A 47 5.58 12.32 -9.48
C HIS A 47 5.12 12.31 -8.01
N ASP A 48 6.03 11.93 -7.09
CA ASP A 48 5.79 11.94 -5.64
C ASP A 48 4.56 11.13 -5.19
N MET A 49 4.28 10.01 -5.87
CA MET A 49 3.16 9.15 -5.55
C MET A 49 3.55 7.96 -4.67
N GLY A 50 2.85 7.81 -3.55
CA GLY A 50 2.88 6.62 -2.71
C GLY A 50 1.56 5.87 -2.76
N CYS A 51 1.51 4.76 -3.51
CA CYS A 51 0.36 3.87 -3.57
C CYS A 51 0.63 2.61 -2.73
N ALA A 52 -0.38 2.13 -1.99
CA ALA A 52 -0.30 0.86 -1.27
C ALA A 52 -1.60 0.08 -1.42
N TRP A 53 -1.49 -1.19 -1.76
CA TRP A 53 -2.60 -2.12 -1.87
C TRP A 53 -2.40 -3.29 -0.92
N GLU A 54 -3.42 -3.58 -0.12
CA GLU A 54 -3.50 -4.80 0.68
C GLU A 54 -4.32 -5.83 -0.09
N ILE A 55 -3.73 -6.98 -0.41
CA ILE A 55 -4.41 -8.07 -1.11
C ILE A 55 -4.70 -9.16 -0.09
N ILE A 56 -5.99 -9.46 0.09
CA ILE A 56 -6.45 -10.43 1.07
C ILE A 56 -7.10 -11.60 0.33
N ALA A 57 -6.50 -12.77 0.45
CA ALA A 57 -7.08 -14.04 0.01
C ALA A 57 -7.79 -14.74 1.18
N ASP A 58 -8.77 -15.59 0.85
CA ASP A 58 -9.43 -16.43 1.84
C ASP A 58 -8.46 -17.46 2.44
N GLU A 59 -8.77 -17.92 3.65
CA GLU A 59 -7.93 -18.85 4.39
C GLU A 59 -7.67 -20.15 3.60
N GLY A 60 -6.40 -20.54 3.52
CA GLY A 60 -5.96 -21.72 2.76
C GLY A 60 -5.67 -21.47 1.28
N LEU A 61 -5.92 -20.26 0.76
CA LEU A 61 -5.53 -19.85 -0.58
C LEU A 61 -4.18 -19.14 -0.59
N GLN A 62 -3.52 -19.14 -1.74
CA GLN A 62 -2.28 -18.41 -1.99
C GLN A 62 -2.51 -17.33 -3.04
N ILE A 63 -1.85 -16.19 -2.87
CA ILE A 63 -1.90 -15.09 -3.82
C ILE A 63 -0.81 -15.32 -4.88
N GLU A 64 -1.20 -15.36 -6.14
CA GLU A 64 -0.29 -15.31 -7.28
C GLU A 64 -0.32 -13.92 -7.91
N LEU A 65 0.85 -13.33 -8.12
CA LEU A 65 1.01 -12.01 -8.72
C LEU A 65 1.77 -12.12 -10.03
N THR A 66 1.18 -11.58 -11.10
CA THR A 66 1.81 -11.46 -12.42
C THR A 66 1.92 -10.00 -12.82
N VAL A 67 3.13 -9.56 -13.17
CA VAL A 67 3.39 -8.20 -13.67
C VAL A 67 3.45 -8.23 -15.19
N ASN A 68 2.39 -7.74 -15.85
CA ASN A 68 2.27 -7.75 -17.30
C ASN A 68 3.01 -6.58 -17.98
N ASN A 69 3.04 -5.42 -17.32
CA ASN A 69 3.73 -4.22 -17.79
C ASN A 69 4.46 -3.58 -16.62
N PHE A 70 5.74 -3.25 -16.81
CA PHE A 70 6.59 -2.66 -15.80
C PHE A 70 7.50 -1.63 -16.45
N ASP A 71 7.30 -0.36 -16.11
CA ASP A 71 8.06 0.77 -16.61
C ASP A 71 8.11 1.82 -15.49
N LEU A 72 9.32 2.10 -14.98
CA LEU A 72 9.61 3.00 -13.86
C LEU A 72 10.91 3.75 -14.14
N GLU A 73 11.16 4.85 -13.42
CA GLU A 73 12.42 5.60 -13.52
C GLU A 73 13.65 4.72 -13.20
N GLU A 74 14.60 4.65 -14.15
CA GLU A 74 15.82 3.88 -13.97
C GLU A 74 16.71 4.51 -12.89
N SER A 75 17.07 3.73 -11.88
CA SER A 75 17.96 4.19 -10.82
C SER A 75 18.76 3.05 -10.20
N SER A 76 19.94 3.39 -9.67
CA SER A 76 20.74 2.42 -8.91
C SER A 76 20.00 2.01 -7.64
N LYS A 77 19.80 0.70 -7.44
CA LYS A 77 19.09 0.13 -6.28
C LYS A 77 17.66 0.66 -6.10
N CYS A 78 16.99 1.04 -7.19
CA CYS A 78 15.62 1.57 -7.17
C CYS A 78 15.47 2.79 -6.23
N ALA A 79 16.46 3.69 -6.25
CA ALA A 79 16.55 4.83 -5.34
C ALA A 79 15.52 5.93 -5.62
N TYR A 80 14.94 5.97 -6.82
CA TYR A 80 13.90 6.93 -7.19
C TYR A 80 12.53 6.28 -7.09
N ASP A 81 12.20 5.40 -8.03
CA ASP A 81 10.92 4.71 -8.08
C ASP A 81 11.08 3.18 -7.90
N TYR A 82 10.09 2.56 -7.27
CA TYR A 82 10.08 1.12 -7.04
C TYR A 82 8.67 0.55 -6.86
N LEU A 83 8.53 -0.75 -7.13
CA LEU A 83 7.43 -1.57 -6.69
C LEU A 83 7.95 -2.54 -5.62
N ALA A 84 7.44 -2.43 -4.40
CA ALA A 84 7.76 -3.35 -3.32
C ALA A 84 6.60 -4.33 -3.08
N LEU A 85 6.94 -5.61 -2.92
CA LEU A 85 6.01 -6.67 -2.57
C LEU A 85 6.37 -7.20 -1.19
N TYR A 86 5.39 -7.19 -0.28
CA TYR A 86 5.56 -7.66 1.09
C TYR A 86 4.67 -8.88 1.32
N ASN A 87 5.23 -9.93 1.93
CA ASN A 87 4.46 -11.13 2.27
C ASN A 87 3.86 -10.97 3.67
N GLY A 88 2.83 -10.12 3.76
CA GLY A 88 2.07 -9.85 4.98
C GLY A 88 1.45 -8.47 4.96
N ASP A 89 0.94 -8.05 6.12
CA ASP A 89 0.13 -6.86 6.33
C ASP A 89 0.93 -5.55 6.50
N SER A 90 2.27 -5.60 6.46
CA SER A 90 3.11 -4.44 6.69
C SER A 90 4.35 -4.41 5.80
N HIS A 91 4.97 -3.23 5.69
CA HIS A 91 6.25 -3.02 5.01
C HIS A 91 7.44 -3.71 5.72
N THR A 92 7.20 -4.34 6.87
CA THR A 92 8.18 -5.15 7.60
C THR A 92 7.96 -6.66 7.43
N SER A 93 6.98 -7.08 6.62
CA SER A 93 6.61 -8.48 6.44
C SER A 93 7.32 -9.14 5.23
N PRO A 94 7.60 -10.46 5.25
CA PRO A 94 7.44 -11.37 6.39
C PRO A 94 8.58 -11.16 7.39
N GLN A 95 8.33 -11.43 8.68
CA GLN A 95 9.41 -11.44 9.69
C GLN A 95 10.38 -12.61 9.49
#